data_AF-A0A8B8NAN0-F1
#
_entry.id   AF-A0A8B8NAN0-F1
#
_cell.length_a   1.000
_cell.length_b   1.000
_cell.length_c   1.000
_cell.angle_alpha   90.00
_cell.angle_beta   90.00
_cell.angle_gamma   90.00
#
_symmetry.space_group_name_H-M   'P 1'
#
loop_
_entity.id
_entity.type
_entity.pdbx_description
1 polymer ?
#
loop_
_entity_poly.entity_id
_entity_poly.type
_entity_poly.pdbx_seq_one_letter_code
_entity_poly.pdbx_strand_id
1 'polypeptide(L)'
;MELLELLAEFLYACKLSIEDLTSQRETAVHVAVKKCNTEAFKMLFGWLKLAHLTKILDWKDEDGNTVLHIAELKKQLEIVNLINLQRAIAADDVDELYRLLGKQGNRNLLDCEPNDPFPNTPLHDAAEQGKTKMTMEIAILKPEFTRKLNRGGHSPMHLALENKHYHIARALITLDPELIRVRGRGGVTPLHFVAGKKGDNEQENVKLLEVLAEFLYACKSSIEDLTSQCETAVHVAAKNHNTEAFEIISRLIEHVKVDAKNFQHKTALEILPANLPGDQHLAKRLRDQERNNLPPPFGILAPTLAALPPLFPTLSLSKYLRRKLSILEKFTSWVGHVDESAREVILVVAALIATTTYQAALTPPGGYWADSSPSSNPMANSSGIAVEKPHQAGNTILNGKPLRLFARLNSFTFFISIITISITAIPLLPRTLPVYLLIYSVGFSFFATVYTEFTKSDSHALNSTQIVCALLLAGGMAISMCSWLTYSSLRRQIDATGRRVGNFRELKDRK
;
A
#
# COMPACT_ATOMS: atom_id res chain seq x y z
N MET A 1 -6.17 23.75 44.30
CA MET A 1 -5.68 22.47 43.75
C MET A 1 -6.22 21.31 44.58
N GLU A 2 -6.01 21.34 45.90
CA GLU A 2 -6.51 20.31 46.86
C GLU A 2 -8.01 19.95 46.72
N LEU A 3 -8.91 20.93 46.55
CA LEU A 3 -10.36 20.65 46.43
C LEU A 3 -10.76 20.00 45.10
N LEU A 4 -10.02 20.24 44.01
CA LEU A 4 -10.26 19.59 42.72
C LEU A 4 -9.73 18.15 42.75
N GLU A 5 -8.57 17.93 43.35
CA GLU A 5 -8.04 16.57 43.58
C GLU A 5 -9.01 15.75 44.42
N LEU A 6 -9.54 16.32 45.51
CA LEU A 6 -10.54 15.65 46.34
C LEU A 6 -11.83 15.33 45.56
N LEU A 7 -12.29 16.23 44.69
CA LEU A 7 -13.43 15.99 43.81
C LEU A 7 -13.17 14.81 42.85
N ALA A 8 -11.96 14.74 42.27
CA ALA A 8 -11.55 13.62 41.43
C ALA A 8 -11.48 12.30 42.20
N GLU A 9 -10.96 12.32 43.43
CA GLU A 9 -10.91 11.14 44.31
C GLU A 9 -12.32 10.62 44.65
N PHE A 10 -13.27 11.51 44.96
CA PHE A 10 -14.65 11.09 45.24
C PHE A 10 -15.31 10.43 44.03
N LEU A 11 -15.15 11.01 42.84
CA LEU A 11 -15.68 10.44 41.60
C LEU A 11 -15.02 9.10 41.26
N TYR A 12 -13.73 8.96 41.55
CA TYR A 12 -13.02 7.69 41.38
C TYR A 12 -13.52 6.61 42.35
N ALA A 13 -13.77 6.97 43.60
CA ALA A 13 -14.30 6.06 44.62
C ALA A 13 -15.74 5.61 44.32
N CYS A 14 -16.60 6.53 43.88
CA CYS A 14 -17.99 6.23 43.52
C CYS A 14 -18.41 6.96 42.23
N LYS A 15 -18.35 6.24 41.10
CA LYS A 15 -18.66 6.81 39.77
C LYS A 15 -20.10 7.28 39.62
N LEU A 16 -21.04 6.61 40.30
CA LEU A 16 -22.47 6.89 40.23
C LEU A 16 -22.88 8.11 41.08
N SER A 17 -22.01 8.59 41.97
CA SER A 17 -22.28 9.78 42.79
C SER A 17 -22.55 11.05 41.96
N ILE A 18 -22.12 11.07 40.69
CA ILE A 18 -22.39 12.17 39.76
C ILE A 18 -23.88 12.28 39.37
N GLU A 19 -24.65 11.19 39.53
CA GLU A 19 -26.10 11.13 39.27
C GLU A 19 -26.93 11.61 40.46
N ASP A 20 -26.31 11.74 41.65
CA ASP A 20 -27.00 12.19 42.85
C ASP A 20 -27.48 13.63 42.70
N LEU A 21 -28.71 13.85 43.15
CA LEU A 21 -29.40 15.13 43.06
C LEU A 21 -29.52 15.77 44.43
N THR A 22 -29.40 17.09 44.49
CA THR A 22 -29.76 17.85 45.67
C THR A 22 -31.28 17.84 45.89
N SER A 23 -31.74 18.37 47.02
CA SER A 23 -33.17 18.58 47.26
C SER A 23 -33.83 19.47 46.19
N GLN A 24 -33.07 20.29 45.46
CA GLN A 24 -33.53 21.15 44.37
C GLN A 24 -33.43 20.48 42.98
N ARG A 25 -33.25 19.15 42.94
CA ARG A 25 -33.00 18.37 41.71
C ARG A 25 -31.78 18.84 40.91
N GLU A 26 -30.83 19.49 41.57
CA GLU A 26 -29.59 19.94 40.93
C GLU A 26 -28.56 18.82 40.92
N THR A 27 -27.90 18.61 39.79
CA THR A 27 -26.71 17.74 39.72
C THR A 27 -25.47 18.49 40.21
N ALA A 28 -24.38 17.78 40.52
CA ALA A 28 -23.10 18.40 40.87
C ALA A 28 -22.63 19.43 39.81
N VAL A 29 -22.98 19.22 38.54
CA VAL A 29 -22.66 20.12 37.43
C VAL A 29 -23.50 21.39 37.46
N HIS A 30 -24.80 21.31 37.79
CA HIS A 30 -25.64 22.48 38.02
C HIS A 30 -25.06 23.35 39.14
N VAL A 31 -24.63 22.73 40.24
CA VAL A 31 -24.02 23.44 41.38
C VAL A 31 -22.71 24.12 40.97
N ALA A 32 -21.83 23.44 40.22
CA ALA A 32 -20.58 24.02 39.74
C ALA A 32 -20.80 25.29 38.89
N VAL A 33 -21.75 25.24 37.94
CA VAL A 33 -22.12 26.39 37.09
C VAL A 33 -22.79 27.49 37.91
N LYS A 34 -23.72 27.15 38.82
CA LYS A 34 -24.40 28.12 39.70
C LYS A 34 -23.42 28.90 40.58
N LYS A 35 -22.32 28.24 40.99
CA LYS A 35 -21.22 28.83 41.78
C LYS A 35 -20.13 29.50 40.93
N CYS A 36 -20.27 29.53 39.61
CA CYS A 36 -19.26 30.08 38.69
C CYS A 36 -17.88 29.42 38.82
N ASN A 37 -17.83 28.13 39.18
CA ASN A 37 -16.57 27.40 39.31
C ASN A 37 -16.27 26.66 38.00
N THR A 38 -15.64 27.36 37.06
CA THR A 38 -15.29 26.84 35.73
C THR A 38 -14.39 25.61 35.80
N GLU A 39 -13.41 25.59 36.71
CA GLU A 39 -12.47 24.46 36.84
C GLU A 39 -13.16 23.20 37.38
N ALA A 40 -14.04 23.35 38.39
CA ALA A 40 -14.85 22.23 38.85
C ALA A 40 -15.80 21.74 37.76
N PHE A 41 -16.40 22.65 36.98
CA PHE A 41 -17.21 22.27 35.83
C PHE A 41 -16.39 21.49 34.80
N LYS A 42 -15.20 21.97 34.39
CA LYS A 42 -14.33 21.27 33.42
C LYS A 42 -13.97 19.87 33.88
N MET A 43 -13.63 19.70 35.16
CA MET A 43 -13.34 18.39 35.75
C MET A 43 -14.57 17.46 35.71
N LEU A 44 -15.73 17.93 36.19
CA LEU A 44 -16.98 17.15 36.19
C LEU A 44 -17.43 16.82 34.76
N PHE A 45 -17.33 17.77 33.85
CA PHE A 45 -17.66 17.60 32.44
C PHE A 45 -16.73 16.60 31.75
N GLY A 46 -15.42 16.66 32.03
CA GLY A 46 -14.46 15.65 31.61
C GLY A 46 -14.81 14.25 32.14
N TRP A 47 -15.24 14.15 33.39
CA TRP A 47 -15.71 12.90 33.99
C TRP A 47 -16.98 12.37 33.32
N LEU A 48 -17.96 13.25 33.05
CA LEU A 48 -19.18 12.88 32.33
C LEU A 48 -18.89 12.32 30.93
N LYS A 49 -17.91 12.91 30.22
CA LYS A 49 -17.44 12.37 28.93
C LYS A 49 -16.83 10.98 29.10
N LEU A 50 -15.92 10.80 30.05
CA LEU A 50 -15.27 9.52 30.34
C LEU A 50 -16.27 8.42 30.76
N ALA A 51 -17.34 8.78 31.47
CA ALA A 51 -18.37 7.86 31.91
C ALA A 51 -19.50 7.66 30.87
N HIS A 52 -19.46 8.36 29.74
CA HIS A 52 -20.55 8.42 28.75
C HIS A 52 -21.92 8.85 29.33
N LEU A 53 -21.91 9.68 30.39
CA LEU A 53 -23.09 10.16 31.11
C LEU A 53 -23.47 11.60 30.71
N THR A 54 -23.14 12.02 29.50
CA THR A 54 -23.33 13.42 29.06
C THR A 54 -24.81 13.83 28.98
N LYS A 55 -25.75 12.87 29.01
CA LYS A 55 -27.20 13.08 29.13
C LYS A 55 -27.60 13.83 30.41
N ILE A 56 -26.77 13.78 31.45
CA ILE A 56 -26.98 14.50 32.71
C ILE A 56 -27.00 16.02 32.50
N LEU A 57 -26.36 16.53 31.44
CA LEU A 57 -26.38 17.97 31.11
C LEU A 57 -27.76 18.47 30.65
N ASP A 58 -28.60 17.57 30.14
CA ASP A 58 -29.95 17.87 29.68
C ASP A 58 -31.00 17.73 30.81
N TRP A 59 -30.59 17.24 31.99
CA TRP A 59 -31.46 17.17 33.14
C TRP A 59 -31.83 18.57 33.62
N LYS A 60 -33.04 18.70 34.16
CA LYS A 60 -33.60 19.97 34.62
C LYS A 60 -33.62 20.00 36.14
N ASP A 61 -33.27 21.16 36.70
CA ASP A 61 -33.50 21.45 38.12
C ASP A 61 -35.01 21.62 38.43
N GLU A 62 -35.34 21.92 39.69
CA GLU A 62 -36.72 22.20 40.10
C GLU A 62 -37.37 23.36 39.34
N ASP A 63 -36.58 24.35 38.91
CA ASP A 63 -37.03 25.51 38.15
C ASP A 63 -37.19 25.20 36.65
N GLY A 64 -36.83 23.99 36.20
CA GLY A 64 -36.88 23.57 34.80
C GLY A 64 -35.67 23.99 33.97
N ASN A 65 -34.64 24.57 34.59
CA ASN A 65 -33.42 25.01 33.93
C ASN A 65 -32.46 23.84 33.76
N THR A 66 -31.83 23.76 32.58
CA THR A 66 -30.67 22.88 32.38
C THR A 66 -29.38 23.62 32.71
N VAL A 67 -28.28 22.87 32.83
CA VAL A 67 -26.92 23.42 33.04
C VAL A 67 -26.61 24.55 32.04
N LEU A 68 -27.03 24.40 30.78
CA LEU A 68 -26.83 25.41 29.73
C LEU A 68 -27.58 26.72 30.04
N HIS A 69 -28.85 26.63 30.47
CA HIS A 69 -29.64 27.82 30.84
C HIS A 69 -28.99 28.58 32.00
N ILE A 70 -28.52 27.88 33.03
CA ILE A 70 -27.83 28.50 34.16
C ILE A 70 -26.53 29.17 33.71
N ALA A 71 -25.75 28.51 32.82
CA ALA A 71 -24.51 29.06 32.29
C ALA A 71 -24.75 30.35 31.47
N GLU A 72 -25.81 30.37 30.66
CA GLU A 72 -26.23 31.55 29.89
C GLU A 72 -26.69 32.69 30.80
N LEU A 73 -27.54 32.40 31.80
CA LEU A 73 -28.01 33.37 32.79
C LEU A 73 -26.84 34.00 33.57
N LYS A 74 -25.83 33.20 33.90
CA LYS A 74 -24.61 33.64 34.61
C LYS A 74 -23.55 34.25 33.67
N LYS A 75 -23.79 34.29 32.36
CA LYS A 75 -22.87 34.79 31.31
C LYS A 75 -21.51 34.08 31.30
N GLN A 76 -21.49 32.79 31.61
CA GLN A 76 -20.27 31.96 31.60
C GLN A 76 -19.99 31.44 30.18
N LEU A 77 -19.51 32.33 29.31
CA LEU A 77 -19.34 32.05 27.87
C LEU A 77 -18.48 30.82 27.57
N GLU A 78 -17.42 30.58 28.34
CA GLU A 78 -16.54 29.42 28.16
C GLU A 78 -17.30 28.10 28.32
N ILE A 79 -18.09 27.96 29.39
CA ILE A 79 -18.92 26.78 29.66
C ILE A 79 -20.00 26.60 28.59
N VAL A 80 -20.66 27.70 28.21
CA VAL A 80 -21.67 27.70 27.13
C VAL A 80 -21.05 27.19 25.82
N ASN A 81 -19.86 27.67 25.47
CA ASN A 81 -19.19 27.27 24.23
C ASN A 81 -18.70 25.81 24.27
N LEU A 82 -18.23 25.30 25.42
CA LEU A 82 -17.85 23.90 25.59
C LEU A 82 -19.04 22.94 25.41
N ILE A 83 -20.18 23.27 26.03
CA ILE A 83 -21.42 22.48 25.90
C ILE A 83 -21.93 22.53 24.45
N ASN A 84 -21.94 23.70 23.82
CA ASN A 84 -22.38 23.86 22.44
C ASN A 84 -21.45 23.14 21.45
N LEU A 85 -20.13 23.17 21.66
CA LEU A 85 -19.18 22.42 20.83
C LEU A 85 -19.45 20.92 20.90
N GLN A 86 -19.70 20.37 22.10
CA GLN A 86 -20.06 18.97 22.23
C GLN A 86 -21.35 18.62 21.48
N ARG A 87 -22.37 19.50 21.56
CA ARG A 87 -23.63 19.31 20.83
C ARG A 87 -23.42 19.39 19.32
N ALA A 88 -22.58 20.30 18.84
CA ALA A 88 -22.22 20.41 17.43
C ALA A 88 -21.53 19.13 16.92
N ILE A 89 -20.59 18.58 17.70
CA ILE A 89 -19.94 17.30 17.39
C ILE A 89 -20.98 16.18 17.35
N ALA A 90 -21.84 16.07 18.37
CA ALA A 90 -22.88 15.05 18.42
C ALA A 90 -23.87 15.15 17.24
N ALA A 91 -24.13 16.36 16.74
CA ALA A 91 -24.98 16.62 15.58
C ALA A 91 -24.27 16.47 14.21
N ASP A 92 -22.94 16.31 14.18
CA ASP A 92 -22.12 16.40 12.95
C ASP A 92 -22.31 17.74 12.21
N ASP A 93 -22.55 18.83 12.96
CA ASP A 93 -22.89 20.16 12.44
C ASP A 93 -21.65 21.06 12.36
N VAL A 94 -21.09 21.16 11.16
CA VAL A 94 -19.90 21.96 10.85
C VAL A 94 -20.22 23.46 10.83
N ASP A 95 -21.43 23.86 10.44
CA ASP A 95 -21.82 25.28 10.41
C ASP A 95 -21.86 25.84 11.83
N GLU A 96 -22.35 25.04 12.78
CA GLU A 96 -22.30 25.37 14.19
C GLU A 96 -20.86 25.53 14.71
N LEU A 97 -19.95 24.66 14.30
CA LEU A 97 -18.53 24.76 14.65
C LEU A 97 -17.95 26.12 14.21
N TYR A 98 -18.16 26.52 12.96
CA TYR A 98 -17.68 27.81 12.46
C TYR A 98 -18.38 28.99 13.13
N ARG A 99 -19.67 28.88 13.45
CA ARG A 99 -20.39 29.90 14.24
C ARG A 99 -19.80 30.06 15.64
N LEU A 100 -19.39 28.98 16.28
CA LEU A 100 -18.71 29.02 17.57
C LEU A 100 -17.30 29.62 17.44
N LEU A 101 -16.53 29.23 16.43
CA LEU A 101 -15.18 29.77 16.18
C LEU A 101 -15.19 31.27 15.83
N GLY A 102 -16.23 31.75 15.14
CA GLY A 102 -16.37 33.15 14.73
C GLY A 102 -16.75 34.14 15.85
N LYS A 103 -17.18 33.67 17.03
CA LYS A 103 -17.52 34.56 18.16
C LYS A 103 -16.24 35.14 18.79
N GLN A 104 -16.24 36.44 19.09
CA GLN A 104 -15.13 37.11 19.79
C GLN A 104 -14.82 36.39 21.12
N GLY A 105 -13.54 36.02 21.33
CA GLY A 105 -13.07 35.34 22.54
C GLY A 105 -12.73 33.85 22.39
N ASN A 106 -13.01 33.21 21.24
CA ASN A 106 -12.88 31.75 21.06
C ASN A 106 -11.60 31.26 20.38
N ARG A 107 -10.50 32.01 20.43
CA ARG A 107 -9.21 31.61 19.81
C ARG A 107 -8.71 30.23 20.29
N ASN A 108 -9.10 29.82 21.49
CA ASN A 108 -8.66 28.60 22.14
C ASN A 108 -9.78 27.56 22.34
N LEU A 109 -10.95 27.72 21.70
CA LEU A 109 -12.09 26.80 21.92
C LEU A 109 -11.77 25.35 21.57
N LEU A 110 -10.93 25.14 20.56
CA LEU A 110 -10.44 23.82 20.16
C LEU A 110 -9.13 23.45 20.86
N ASP A 111 -8.47 24.40 21.53
CA ASP A 111 -7.18 24.13 22.16
C ASP A 111 -7.37 23.20 23.37
N CYS A 112 -6.39 22.33 23.55
CA CYS A 112 -6.36 21.43 24.69
C CYS A 112 -5.87 22.20 25.93
N GLU A 113 -6.35 21.79 27.10
CA GLU A 113 -5.84 22.31 28.36
C GLU A 113 -4.32 22.10 28.45
N PRO A 114 -3.51 23.15 28.65
CA PRO A 114 -2.06 23.06 28.57
C PRO A 114 -1.42 22.16 29.64
N ASN A 115 -2.16 21.83 30.70
CA ASN A 115 -1.70 21.02 31.83
C ASN A 115 -2.06 19.53 31.73
N ASP A 116 -2.81 19.08 30.71
CA ASP A 116 -3.06 17.65 30.50
C ASP A 116 -2.07 17.11 29.44
N PRO A 117 -1.11 16.23 29.82
CA PRO A 117 -0.18 15.64 28.87
C PRO A 117 -0.85 14.72 27.83
N PHE A 118 -2.06 14.22 28.11
CA PHE A 118 -2.83 13.34 27.23
C PHE A 118 -4.29 13.84 27.08
N PRO A 119 -4.49 15.03 26.50
CA PRO A 119 -5.80 15.66 26.45
C PRO A 119 -6.69 14.90 25.48
N ASN A 120 -7.95 14.65 25.88
CA ASN A 120 -8.96 14.16 24.97
C ASN A 120 -9.44 15.31 24.08
N THR A 121 -9.00 15.32 22.82
CA THR A 121 -9.26 16.43 21.89
C THR A 121 -10.66 16.32 21.27
N PRO A 122 -11.25 17.42 20.76
CA PRO A 122 -12.49 17.38 20.00
C PRO A 122 -12.46 16.39 18.82
N LEU A 123 -11.29 16.14 18.25
CA LEU A 123 -11.09 15.17 17.17
C LEU A 123 -11.25 13.72 17.66
N HIS A 124 -10.83 13.42 18.90
CA HIS A 124 -11.07 12.10 19.50
C HIS A 124 -12.57 11.86 19.67
N ASP A 125 -13.29 12.84 20.25
CA ASP A 125 -14.74 12.76 20.47
C ASP A 125 -15.50 12.57 19.14
N ALA A 126 -15.12 13.31 18.09
CA ALA A 126 -15.75 13.21 16.77
C ALA A 126 -15.47 11.85 16.09
N ALA A 127 -14.24 11.35 16.19
CA ALA A 127 -13.83 10.07 15.62
C ALA A 127 -14.48 8.87 16.34
N GLU A 128 -14.57 8.93 17.67
CA GLU A 128 -15.24 7.93 18.51
C GLU A 128 -16.73 7.83 18.18
N GLN A 129 -17.41 8.96 17.95
CA GLN A 129 -18.84 9.03 17.64
C GLN A 129 -19.18 8.78 16.16
N GLY A 130 -18.18 8.58 15.29
CA GLY A 130 -18.39 8.34 13.87
C GLY A 130 -18.83 9.57 13.07
N LYS A 131 -18.53 10.77 13.57
CA LYS A 131 -18.97 12.07 13.01
C LYS A 131 -18.01 12.48 11.90
N THR A 132 -18.23 11.96 10.70
CA THR A 132 -17.25 12.03 9.61
C THR A 132 -16.95 13.46 9.19
N LYS A 133 -17.98 14.29 8.99
CA LYS A 133 -17.78 15.67 8.51
C LYS A 133 -17.01 16.46 9.55
N MET A 134 -17.47 16.39 10.80
CA MET A 134 -16.82 17.05 11.93
C MET A 134 -15.37 16.58 12.11
N THR A 135 -15.12 15.28 12.01
CA THR A 135 -13.77 14.71 12.13
C THR A 135 -12.83 15.28 11.07
N MET A 136 -13.28 15.32 9.81
CA MET A 136 -12.45 15.82 8.71
C MET A 136 -12.19 17.32 8.83
N GLU A 137 -13.20 18.10 9.20
CA GLU A 137 -13.05 19.55 9.37
C GLU A 137 -12.11 19.89 10.54
N ILE A 138 -12.26 19.25 11.70
CA ILE A 138 -11.35 19.45 12.84
C ILE A 138 -9.93 19.02 12.48
N ALA A 139 -9.75 17.89 11.77
CA ALA A 139 -8.43 17.44 11.33
C ALA A 139 -7.76 18.41 10.36
N ILE A 140 -8.53 19.11 9.51
CA ILE A 140 -8.02 20.15 8.61
C ILE A 140 -7.66 21.42 9.39
N LEU A 141 -8.51 21.85 10.33
CA LEU A 141 -8.29 23.06 11.13
C LEU A 141 -7.11 22.92 12.11
N LYS A 142 -6.93 21.73 12.71
CA LYS A 142 -5.92 21.42 13.72
C LYS A 142 -5.24 20.07 13.44
N PRO A 143 -4.36 19.99 12.42
CA PRO A 143 -3.70 18.75 12.02
C PRO A 143 -2.93 18.07 13.15
N GLU A 144 -2.42 18.82 14.12
CA GLU A 144 -1.71 18.31 15.29
C GLU A 144 -2.56 17.31 16.11
N PHE A 145 -3.89 17.44 16.10
CA PHE A 145 -4.78 16.55 16.85
C PHE A 145 -4.82 15.14 16.28
N THR A 146 -4.50 14.96 15.00
CA THR A 146 -4.51 13.64 14.35
C THR A 146 -3.48 12.67 14.96
N ARG A 147 -2.40 13.20 15.54
CA ARG A 147 -1.29 12.44 16.14
C ARG A 147 -1.31 12.44 17.68
N LYS A 148 -2.15 13.28 18.31
CA LYS A 148 -2.27 13.33 19.78
C LYS A 148 -2.91 12.04 20.30
N LEU A 149 -2.51 11.63 21.49
CA LEU A 149 -3.08 10.48 22.19
C LEU A 149 -3.93 10.97 23.35
N ASN A 150 -5.09 10.37 23.53
CA ASN A 150 -5.92 10.59 24.72
C ASN A 150 -5.34 9.83 25.95
N ARG A 151 -5.99 9.96 27.10
CA ARG A 151 -5.62 9.27 28.36
C ARG A 151 -5.59 7.75 28.25
N GLY A 152 -6.35 7.17 27.34
CA GLY A 152 -6.32 5.74 27.03
C GLY A 152 -5.11 5.33 26.19
N GLY A 153 -4.32 6.29 25.69
CA GLY A 153 -3.22 6.06 24.76
C GLY A 153 -3.69 5.82 23.33
N HIS A 154 -4.90 6.23 22.96
CA HIS A 154 -5.45 6.03 21.62
C HIS A 154 -5.37 7.33 20.84
N SER A 155 -4.98 7.24 19.56
CA SER A 155 -5.15 8.36 18.61
C SER A 155 -6.58 8.38 18.07
N PRO A 156 -7.03 9.48 17.41
CA PRO A 156 -8.37 9.52 16.82
C PRO A 156 -8.62 8.38 15.82
N MET A 157 -7.58 7.95 15.08
CA MET A 157 -7.68 6.81 14.17
C MET A 157 -7.89 5.49 14.91
N HIS A 158 -7.27 5.30 16.09
CA HIS A 158 -7.52 4.11 16.92
C HIS A 158 -8.97 4.07 17.39
N LEU A 159 -9.51 5.20 17.88
CA LEU A 159 -10.91 5.28 18.33
C LEU A 159 -11.90 5.03 17.18
N ALA A 160 -11.63 5.55 15.99
CA ALA A 160 -12.44 5.27 14.81
C ALA A 160 -12.43 3.78 14.44
N LEU A 161 -11.27 3.11 14.51
CA LEU A 161 -11.17 1.67 14.24
C LEU A 161 -11.84 0.83 15.32
N GLU A 162 -11.68 1.20 16.59
CA GLU A 162 -12.30 0.53 17.74
C GLU A 162 -13.82 0.59 17.69
N ASN A 163 -14.38 1.75 17.30
CA ASN A 163 -15.81 1.96 17.13
C ASN A 163 -16.33 1.62 15.73
N LYS A 164 -15.53 0.92 14.90
CA LYS A 164 -15.94 0.38 13.58
C LYS A 164 -16.29 1.45 12.54
N HIS A 165 -15.81 2.67 12.73
CA HIS A 165 -15.96 3.79 11.82
C HIS A 165 -14.86 3.78 10.74
N TYR A 166 -14.80 2.70 9.97
CA TYR A 166 -13.75 2.45 8.95
C TYR A 166 -13.62 3.54 7.89
N HIS A 167 -14.72 4.23 7.57
CA HIS A 167 -14.75 5.33 6.61
C HIS A 167 -13.96 6.56 7.11
N ILE A 168 -13.94 6.81 8.42
CA ILE A 168 -13.09 7.84 9.03
C ILE A 168 -11.62 7.46 8.90
N ALA A 169 -11.26 6.20 9.17
CA ALA A 169 -9.88 5.73 9.01
C ALA A 169 -9.39 5.90 7.56
N ARG A 170 -10.22 5.56 6.57
CA ARG A 170 -9.96 5.80 5.14
C ARG A 170 -9.75 7.28 4.81
N ALA A 171 -10.61 8.15 5.36
CA ALA A 171 -10.53 9.58 5.12
C ALA A 171 -9.28 10.20 5.76
N LEU A 172 -8.91 9.79 6.98
CA LEU A 172 -7.70 10.24 7.66
C LEU A 172 -6.41 9.83 6.92
N ILE A 173 -6.36 8.63 6.35
CA ILE A 173 -5.20 8.19 5.54
C ILE A 173 -5.08 8.96 4.24
N THR A 174 -6.22 9.38 3.68
CA THR A 174 -6.22 10.23 2.49
C THR A 174 -5.64 11.62 2.82
N LEU A 175 -5.77 12.10 4.05
CA LEU A 175 -5.12 13.34 4.51
C LEU A 175 -3.62 13.15 4.75
N ASP A 176 -3.25 12.11 5.52
CA ASP A 176 -1.85 11.81 5.85
C ASP A 176 -1.66 10.30 6.03
N PRO A 177 -0.97 9.61 5.08
CA PRO A 177 -0.65 8.19 5.19
C PRO A 177 0.23 7.83 6.40
N GLU A 178 1.03 8.77 6.92
CA GLU A 178 1.92 8.52 8.07
C GLU A 178 1.14 8.33 9.38
N LEU A 179 -0.15 8.66 9.41
CA LEU A 179 -1.02 8.40 10.58
C LEU A 179 -1.14 6.91 10.91
N ILE A 180 -0.91 6.03 9.92
CA ILE A 180 -0.89 4.56 10.09
C ILE A 180 0.25 4.12 11.04
N ARG A 181 1.29 4.94 11.20
CA ARG A 181 2.44 4.66 12.04
C ARG A 181 2.34 5.25 13.46
N VAL A 182 1.27 5.98 13.77
CA VAL A 182 1.10 6.60 15.10
C VAL A 182 1.00 5.49 16.14
N ARG A 183 1.93 5.49 17.10
CA ARG A 183 2.02 4.49 18.16
C ARG A 183 1.14 4.90 19.33
N GLY A 184 0.05 4.16 19.54
CA GLY A 184 -0.83 4.29 20.69
C GLY A 184 -0.36 3.47 21.89
N ARG A 185 -1.34 3.04 22.71
CA ARG A 185 -1.13 2.26 23.93
C ARG A 185 -0.34 0.99 23.62
N GLY A 186 0.74 0.76 24.38
CA GLY A 186 1.61 -0.41 24.18
C GLY A 186 2.39 -0.39 22.87
N GLY A 187 2.55 0.78 22.22
CA GLY A 187 3.24 0.91 20.94
C GLY A 187 2.46 0.34 19.75
N VAL A 188 1.19 -0.01 19.94
CA VAL A 188 0.32 -0.53 18.89
C VAL A 188 0.03 0.59 17.89
N THR A 189 0.24 0.31 16.60
CA THR A 189 -0.16 1.23 15.53
C THR A 189 -1.54 0.85 14.97
N PRO A 190 -2.23 1.73 14.22
CA PRO A 190 -3.45 1.39 13.51
C PRO A 190 -3.34 0.10 12.67
N LEU A 191 -2.19 -0.16 12.02
CA LEU A 191 -1.96 -1.41 11.30
C LEU A 191 -1.99 -2.63 12.22
N HIS A 192 -1.28 -2.58 13.36
CA HIS A 192 -1.30 -3.66 14.35
C HIS A 192 -2.71 -3.92 14.88
N PHE A 193 -3.48 -2.85 15.14
CA PHE A 193 -4.86 -2.95 15.62
C PHE A 193 -5.75 -3.71 14.63
N VAL A 194 -5.72 -3.32 13.35
CA VAL A 194 -6.52 -3.99 12.30
C VAL A 194 -6.07 -5.43 12.11
N ALA A 195 -4.76 -5.70 12.13
CA ALA A 195 -4.22 -7.05 12.01
C ALA A 195 -4.68 -7.99 13.14
N GLY A 196 -4.82 -7.45 14.36
CA GLY A 196 -5.26 -8.22 15.54
C GLY A 196 -6.77 -8.34 15.72
N LYS A 197 -7.57 -7.51 15.06
CA LYS A 197 -9.03 -7.49 15.26
C LYS A 197 -9.73 -8.42 14.29
N LYS A 198 -10.65 -9.25 14.81
CA LYS A 198 -11.57 -10.06 14.01
C LYS A 198 -12.95 -9.40 14.04
N GLY A 199 -13.59 -9.28 12.87
CA GLY A 199 -14.95 -8.72 12.80
C GLY A 199 -15.97 -9.64 13.48
N ASP A 200 -17.04 -9.06 14.01
CA ASP A 200 -18.08 -9.85 14.72
C ASP A 200 -18.88 -10.72 13.73
N ASN A 201 -18.94 -10.30 12.47
CA ASN A 201 -19.57 -11.02 11.38
C ASN A 201 -18.67 -11.04 10.12
N GLU A 202 -19.00 -11.89 9.15
CA GLU A 202 -18.20 -12.06 7.93
C GLU A 202 -18.10 -10.74 7.13
N GLN A 203 -19.18 -9.96 7.05
CA GLN A 203 -19.21 -8.71 6.31
C GLN A 203 -18.31 -7.63 6.93
N GLU A 204 -18.26 -7.55 8.25
CA GLU A 204 -17.39 -6.66 8.99
C GLU A 204 -15.93 -7.11 8.88
N ASN A 205 -15.69 -8.42 8.98
CA ASN A 205 -14.36 -8.98 8.79
C ASN A 205 -13.82 -8.66 7.39
N VAL A 206 -14.65 -8.73 6.34
CA VAL A 206 -14.27 -8.28 4.98
C VAL A 206 -13.88 -6.80 4.96
N LYS A 207 -14.64 -5.92 5.64
CA LYS A 207 -14.30 -4.48 5.71
C LYS A 207 -12.97 -4.24 6.42
N LEU A 208 -12.72 -4.94 7.53
CA LEU A 208 -11.44 -4.87 8.24
C LEU A 208 -10.27 -5.31 7.36
N LEU A 209 -10.42 -6.38 6.59
CA LEU A 209 -9.40 -6.85 5.65
C LEU A 209 -9.18 -5.89 4.47
N GLU A 210 -10.22 -5.22 3.99
CA GLU A 210 -10.08 -4.15 3.00
C GLU A 210 -9.27 -2.98 3.56
N VAL A 211 -9.61 -2.51 4.77
CA VAL A 211 -8.88 -1.46 5.49
C VAL A 211 -7.42 -1.88 5.71
N LEU A 212 -7.17 -3.14 6.08
CA LEU A 212 -5.82 -3.67 6.23
C LEU A 212 -5.03 -3.58 4.93
N ALA A 213 -5.61 -4.01 3.81
CA ALA A 213 -4.97 -3.94 2.51
C ALA A 213 -4.69 -2.49 2.07
N GLU A 214 -5.64 -1.58 2.32
CA GLU A 214 -5.49 -0.14 2.06
C GLU A 214 -4.35 0.47 2.88
N PHE A 215 -4.22 0.09 4.17
CA PHE A 215 -3.14 0.58 5.03
C PHE A 215 -1.77 0.15 4.52
N LEU A 216 -1.63 -1.14 4.17
CA LEU A 216 -0.39 -1.69 3.63
C LEU A 216 -0.01 -1.07 2.28
N TYR A 217 -1.01 -0.70 1.47
CA TYR A 217 -0.78 0.00 0.21
C TYR A 217 -0.36 1.46 0.43
N ALA A 218 -1.03 2.16 1.35
CA ALA A 218 -0.77 3.56 1.63
C ALA A 218 0.59 3.79 2.31
N CYS A 219 0.97 2.94 3.27
CA CYS A 219 2.24 3.05 4.00
C CYS A 219 2.90 1.67 4.13
N LYS A 220 3.69 1.28 3.12
CA LYS A 220 4.42 -0.01 3.12
C LYS A 220 5.38 -0.15 4.31
N SER A 221 6.01 0.96 4.71
CA SER A 221 6.97 0.97 5.81
C SER A 221 6.32 0.66 7.17
N SER A 222 4.99 0.80 7.31
CA SER A 222 4.27 0.55 8.57
C SER A 222 4.34 -0.91 9.04
N ILE A 223 4.72 -1.84 8.15
CA ILE A 223 4.90 -3.26 8.48
C ILE A 223 6.09 -3.52 9.40
N GLU A 224 7.09 -2.64 9.36
CA GLU A 224 8.31 -2.71 10.17
C GLU A 224 8.12 -2.08 11.56
N ASP A 225 7.00 -1.40 11.79
CA ASP A 225 6.72 -0.87 13.11
C ASP A 225 6.59 -2.01 14.12
N LEU A 226 7.12 -1.74 15.30
CA LEU A 226 7.14 -2.69 16.39
C LEU A 226 6.31 -2.15 17.55
N THR A 227 5.52 -3.04 18.16
CA THR A 227 4.89 -2.76 19.43
C THR A 227 5.92 -2.68 20.56
N SER A 228 5.47 -2.29 21.76
CA SER A 228 6.27 -2.37 22.99
C SER A 228 6.76 -3.78 23.35
N GLN A 229 6.26 -4.82 22.68
CA GLN A 229 6.72 -6.21 22.86
C GLN A 229 7.66 -6.68 21.72
N CYS A 230 8.10 -5.76 20.86
CA CYS A 230 8.80 -6.06 19.62
C CYS A 230 7.99 -6.98 18.68
N GLU A 231 6.66 -6.89 18.72
CA GLU A 231 5.78 -7.63 17.82
C GLU A 231 5.55 -6.78 16.56
N THR A 232 5.67 -7.39 15.37
CA THR A 232 5.22 -6.81 14.10
C THR A 232 3.71 -7.06 13.90
N ALA A 233 3.08 -6.43 12.89
CA ALA A 233 1.68 -6.69 12.57
C ALA A 233 1.38 -8.18 12.30
N VAL A 234 2.36 -8.92 11.76
CA VAL A 234 2.24 -10.39 11.54
C VAL A 234 2.20 -11.16 12.86
N HIS A 235 3.02 -10.77 13.85
CA HIS A 235 2.96 -11.37 15.19
C HIS A 235 1.59 -11.15 15.84
N VAL A 236 1.05 -9.93 15.71
CA VAL A 236 -0.25 -9.59 16.28
C VAL A 236 -1.38 -10.36 15.60
N ALA A 237 -1.34 -10.52 14.27
CA ALA A 237 -2.31 -11.36 13.54
C ALA A 237 -2.25 -12.83 13.99
N ALA A 238 -1.04 -13.40 14.12
CA ALA A 238 -0.84 -14.78 14.55
C ALA A 238 -1.32 -15.01 15.99
N LYS A 239 -0.98 -14.10 16.91
CA LYS A 239 -1.36 -14.12 18.32
C LYS A 239 -2.87 -14.08 18.53
N ASN A 240 -3.58 -13.30 17.71
CA ASN A 240 -5.04 -13.17 17.78
C ASN A 240 -5.80 -14.18 16.90
N HIS A 241 -5.10 -15.14 16.29
CA HIS A 241 -5.69 -16.16 15.40
C HIS A 241 -6.45 -15.56 14.20
N ASN A 242 -6.00 -14.41 13.72
CA ASN A 242 -6.54 -13.79 12.50
C ASN A 242 -5.78 -14.32 11.28
N THR A 243 -6.12 -15.54 10.86
CA THR A 243 -5.46 -16.25 9.75
C THR A 243 -5.59 -15.52 8.41
N GLU A 244 -6.71 -14.85 8.18
CA GLU A 244 -6.95 -14.10 6.95
C GLU A 244 -6.08 -12.84 6.88
N ALA A 245 -5.96 -12.07 7.98
CA ALA A 245 -5.04 -10.94 8.05
C ALA A 245 -3.58 -11.40 7.93
N PHE A 246 -3.22 -12.50 8.59
CA PHE A 246 -1.89 -13.10 8.47
C PHE A 246 -1.56 -13.45 7.01
N GLU A 247 -2.50 -14.09 6.29
CA GLU A 247 -2.30 -14.47 4.89
C GLU A 247 -2.16 -13.23 4.00
N ILE A 248 -3.00 -12.20 4.19
CA ILE A 248 -2.93 -10.96 3.42
C ILE A 248 -1.59 -10.26 3.63
N ILE A 249 -1.16 -10.08 4.87
CA ILE A 249 0.10 -9.39 5.19
C ILE A 249 1.29 -10.18 4.61
N SER A 250 1.29 -11.50 4.77
CA SER A 250 2.38 -12.36 4.28
C SER A 250 2.43 -12.44 2.75
N ARG A 251 1.29 -12.30 2.06
CA ARG A 251 1.20 -12.37 0.60
C ARG A 251 1.47 -11.04 -0.09
N LEU A 252 0.99 -9.94 0.48
CA LEU A 252 1.19 -8.62 -0.09
C LEU A 252 2.64 -8.14 0.08
N ILE A 253 3.36 -8.72 1.03
CA ILE A 253 4.72 -8.30 1.36
C ILE A 253 5.58 -9.57 1.44
N GLU A 254 6.10 -10.00 0.29
CA GLU A 254 6.99 -11.16 0.14
C GLU A 254 8.29 -11.03 0.98
N HIS A 255 8.56 -9.84 1.53
CA HIS A 255 9.74 -9.49 2.33
C HIS A 255 9.45 -9.16 3.80
N VAL A 256 8.27 -9.48 4.37
CA VAL A 256 8.12 -9.30 5.83
C VAL A 256 9.14 -10.19 6.51
N LYS A 257 9.84 -9.64 7.50
CA LYS A 257 10.73 -10.39 8.38
C LYS A 257 9.89 -11.31 9.28
N VAL A 258 9.36 -12.40 8.73
CA VAL A 258 8.50 -13.39 9.44
C VAL A 258 9.31 -14.12 10.52
N ASP A 259 10.62 -14.16 10.35
CA ASP A 259 11.64 -14.66 11.28
C ASP A 259 12.01 -13.65 12.38
N ALA A 260 11.49 -12.42 12.33
CA ALA A 260 11.68 -11.48 13.42
C ALA A 260 11.15 -12.10 14.72
N LYS A 261 11.93 -11.96 15.79
CA LYS A 261 11.57 -12.49 17.10
C LYS A 261 11.07 -11.36 17.99
N ASN A 262 9.96 -11.60 18.68
CA ASN A 262 9.49 -10.69 19.74
C ASN A 262 10.38 -10.78 21.00
N PHE A 263 10.07 -10.03 22.06
CA PHE A 263 10.84 -10.11 23.32
C PHE A 263 10.82 -11.50 23.98
N GLN A 264 9.85 -12.34 23.65
CA GLN A 264 9.78 -13.73 24.11
C GLN A 264 10.64 -14.67 23.26
N HIS A 265 11.43 -14.13 22.33
CA HIS A 265 12.28 -14.87 21.39
C HIS A 265 11.49 -15.78 20.44
N LYS A 266 10.18 -15.54 20.28
CA LYS A 266 9.30 -16.32 19.42
C LYS A 266 9.06 -15.60 18.10
N THR A 267 9.06 -16.36 17.01
CA THR A 267 8.62 -15.88 15.70
C THR A 267 7.09 -15.85 15.61
N ALA A 268 6.54 -15.10 14.65
CA ALA A 268 5.09 -15.08 14.44
C ALA A 268 4.51 -16.48 14.13
N LEU A 269 5.29 -17.34 13.46
CA LEU A 269 4.91 -18.73 13.17
C LEU A 269 4.90 -19.63 14.42
N GLU A 270 5.81 -19.38 15.37
CA GLU A 270 5.87 -20.13 16.64
C GLU A 270 4.77 -19.74 17.63
N ILE A 271 4.26 -18.52 17.54
CA ILE A 271 3.12 -18.05 18.34
C ILE A 271 1.81 -18.68 17.86
N LEU A 272 1.71 -19.05 16.58
CA LEU A 272 0.54 -19.68 16.01
C LEU A 272 0.32 -21.06 16.69
N PRO A 273 -0.75 -21.27 17.48
CA PRO A 273 -0.94 -22.52 18.19
C PRO A 273 -1.22 -23.66 17.20
N ALA A 274 -0.57 -24.80 17.42
CA ALA A 274 -0.64 -25.98 16.54
C ALA A 274 -2.03 -26.64 16.42
N ASN A 275 -3.03 -26.21 17.20
CA ASN A 275 -4.31 -26.90 17.38
C ASN A 275 -5.55 -26.05 17.01
N LEU A 276 -5.56 -25.37 15.86
CA LEU A 276 -6.83 -24.92 15.26
C LEU A 276 -7.42 -25.98 14.30
N PRO A 277 -8.72 -26.31 14.42
CA PRO A 277 -9.40 -27.25 13.53
C PRO A 277 -9.63 -26.59 12.16
N GLY A 278 -8.61 -26.64 11.30
CA GLY A 278 -8.67 -26.13 9.92
C GLY A 278 -7.31 -25.93 9.23
N ASP A 279 -6.20 -25.91 9.98
CA ASP A 279 -4.96 -25.27 9.52
C ASP A 279 -3.72 -26.16 9.35
N GLN A 280 -3.84 -27.49 9.39
CA GLN A 280 -2.70 -28.37 9.06
C GLN A 280 -2.13 -28.10 7.65
N HIS A 281 -2.93 -27.56 6.73
CA HIS A 281 -2.53 -27.25 5.37
C HIS A 281 -1.88 -25.86 5.20
N LEU A 282 -2.20 -24.87 6.04
CA LEU A 282 -1.60 -23.52 5.97
C LEU A 282 -0.23 -23.49 6.68
N ALA A 283 -0.16 -24.05 7.88
CA ALA A 283 1.10 -24.17 8.62
C ALA A 283 2.12 -25.05 7.86
N LYS A 284 1.66 -26.08 7.14
CA LYS A 284 2.52 -26.88 6.26
C LYS A 284 3.00 -26.09 5.04
N ARG A 285 2.10 -25.38 4.33
CA ARG A 285 2.48 -24.53 3.17
C ARG A 285 3.47 -23.42 3.52
N LEU A 286 3.33 -22.80 4.69
CA LEU A 286 4.22 -21.72 5.13
C LEU A 286 5.58 -22.25 5.59
N ARG A 287 5.61 -23.41 6.29
CA ARG A 287 6.86 -24.14 6.56
C ARG A 287 7.56 -24.58 5.27
N ASP A 288 6.81 -25.00 4.26
CA ASP A 288 7.34 -25.32 2.94
C ASP A 288 7.85 -24.07 2.20
N GLN A 289 7.23 -22.90 2.42
CA GLN A 289 7.68 -21.61 1.85
C GLN A 289 9.02 -21.16 2.46
N GLU A 290 9.24 -21.31 3.77
CA GLU A 290 10.55 -21.07 4.40
C GLU A 290 11.61 -22.07 3.94
N ARG A 291 11.23 -23.34 3.74
CA ARG A 291 12.14 -24.38 3.21
C ARG A 291 12.56 -24.13 1.76
N ASN A 292 11.76 -23.39 1.00
CA ASN A 292 11.94 -23.14 -0.43
C ASN A 292 12.67 -21.82 -0.75
N ASN A 293 13.40 -21.22 0.19
CA ASN A 293 14.34 -20.13 -0.08
C ASN A 293 15.62 -20.57 -0.85
N LEU A 294 15.57 -21.69 -1.58
CA LEU A 294 16.52 -22.03 -2.65
C LEU A 294 15.82 -21.85 -4.01
N PRO A 295 16.51 -21.35 -5.05
CA PRO A 295 15.89 -21.08 -6.34
C PRO A 295 15.38 -22.38 -6.97
N PRO A 296 14.23 -22.38 -7.67
CA PRO A 296 13.77 -23.59 -8.33
C PRO A 296 14.70 -23.94 -9.50
N PRO A 297 14.97 -25.23 -9.76
CA PRO A 297 15.74 -25.64 -10.93
C PRO A 297 14.88 -25.45 -12.20
N PHE A 298 15.53 -24.96 -13.25
CA PHE A 298 15.02 -24.88 -14.62
C PHE A 298 14.64 -26.29 -15.15
N GLY A 299 13.47 -26.45 -15.78
CA GLY A 299 13.11 -27.71 -16.44
C GLY A 299 11.70 -27.77 -17.07
N ILE A 300 11.54 -27.12 -18.23
CA ILE A 300 10.84 -27.55 -19.47
C ILE A 300 9.60 -28.49 -19.37
N LEU A 301 8.41 -27.99 -19.76
CA LEU A 301 7.55 -28.44 -20.91
C LEU A 301 6.10 -27.89 -20.78
N ALA A 302 5.65 -27.15 -21.81
CA ALA A 302 4.24 -27.02 -22.20
C ALA A 302 3.84 -28.23 -23.08
N PRO A 303 2.58 -28.45 -23.55
CA PRO A 303 1.40 -27.58 -23.50
C PRO A 303 0.04 -28.28 -23.21
N THR A 304 -0.99 -27.52 -22.85
CA THR A 304 -2.37 -27.74 -23.34
C THR A 304 -3.18 -26.43 -23.24
N LEU A 305 -3.32 -25.77 -24.38
CA LEU A 305 -4.28 -24.71 -24.65
C LEU A 305 -5.63 -25.36 -25.00
N ALA A 306 -6.54 -25.50 -24.03
CA ALA A 306 -7.98 -25.70 -24.29
C ALA A 306 -8.78 -25.67 -22.97
N ALA A 307 -9.17 -24.48 -22.52
CA ALA A 307 -10.39 -24.20 -21.74
C ALA A 307 -10.30 -22.75 -21.24
N LEU A 308 -10.85 -21.82 -22.03
CA LEU A 308 -11.10 -20.44 -21.60
C LEU A 308 -12.50 -20.38 -20.98
N PRO A 309 -12.66 -20.16 -19.67
CA PRO A 309 -13.86 -19.56 -19.12
C PRO A 309 -13.83 -18.04 -19.39
N PRO A 310 -14.99 -17.35 -19.31
CA PRO A 310 -15.12 -15.97 -19.76
C PRO A 310 -14.15 -15.02 -19.03
N LEU A 311 -13.71 -13.98 -19.76
CA LEU A 311 -12.89 -12.86 -19.30
C LEU A 311 -13.61 -12.08 -18.17
N PHE A 312 -13.49 -12.63 -16.96
CA PHE A 312 -13.68 -12.08 -15.61
C PHE A 312 -15.08 -11.63 -15.15
N PRO A 313 -15.65 -12.27 -14.11
CA PRO A 313 -16.70 -11.70 -13.28
C PRO A 313 -16.13 -10.64 -12.31
N THR A 314 -16.96 -9.67 -11.92
CA THR A 314 -16.67 -8.61 -10.95
C THR A 314 -16.45 -9.18 -9.54
N LEU A 315 -15.20 -9.54 -9.19
CA LEU A 315 -14.82 -9.98 -7.84
C LEU A 315 -14.46 -8.79 -6.94
N SER A 316 -14.83 -8.84 -5.66
CA SER A 316 -14.36 -7.87 -4.65
C SER A 316 -12.84 -7.97 -4.44
N LEU A 317 -12.21 -6.86 -4.03
CA LEU A 317 -10.75 -6.75 -3.82
C LEU A 317 -10.24 -7.84 -2.85
N SER A 318 -10.98 -8.13 -1.78
CA SER A 318 -10.67 -9.21 -0.83
C SER A 318 -10.69 -10.60 -1.48
N LYS A 319 -11.64 -10.85 -2.39
CA LYS A 319 -11.76 -12.13 -3.12
C LYS A 319 -10.69 -12.27 -4.21
N TYR A 320 -10.23 -11.14 -4.78
CA TYR A 320 -9.07 -11.09 -5.67
C TYR A 320 -7.76 -11.37 -4.92
N LEU A 321 -7.53 -10.71 -3.76
CA LEU A 321 -6.35 -10.95 -2.93
C LEU A 321 -6.28 -12.38 -2.36
N ARG A 322 -7.43 -13.04 -2.17
CA ARG A 322 -7.52 -14.47 -1.78
C ARG A 322 -7.11 -15.43 -2.92
N ARG A 323 -7.24 -15.03 -4.19
CA ARG A 323 -6.93 -15.88 -5.36
C ARG A 323 -5.42 -16.10 -5.50
N LYS A 324 -4.97 -17.32 -5.78
CA LYS A 324 -3.55 -17.66 -6.02
C LYS A 324 -3.02 -16.85 -7.21
N LEU A 325 -2.03 -15.98 -6.97
CA LEU A 325 -1.36 -15.20 -8.03
C LEU A 325 -0.68 -16.16 -9.03
N SER A 326 -0.83 -15.87 -10.32
CA SER A 326 -0.13 -16.58 -11.39
C SER A 326 1.37 -16.25 -11.38
N ILE A 327 2.20 -17.14 -11.92
CA ILE A 327 3.66 -16.97 -12.02
C ILE A 327 4.01 -15.62 -12.68
N LEU A 328 3.21 -15.20 -13.66
CA LEU A 328 3.38 -13.94 -14.36
C LEU A 328 3.09 -12.72 -13.46
N GLU A 329 2.11 -12.80 -12.57
CA GLU A 329 1.74 -11.73 -11.63
C GLU A 329 2.78 -11.58 -10.52
N LYS A 330 3.43 -12.68 -10.11
CA LYS A 330 4.58 -12.64 -9.20
C LYS A 330 5.79 -11.93 -9.84
N PHE A 331 6.05 -12.22 -11.12
CA PHE A 331 7.13 -11.60 -11.86
C PHE A 331 6.92 -10.10 -12.09
N THR A 332 5.69 -9.66 -12.39
CA THR A 332 5.38 -8.23 -12.51
C THR A 332 5.43 -7.50 -11.17
N SER A 333 5.07 -8.16 -10.06
CA SER A 333 5.26 -7.63 -8.70
C SER A 333 6.74 -7.38 -8.42
N TRP A 334 7.60 -8.38 -8.67
CA TRP A 334 9.06 -8.26 -8.48
C TRP A 334 9.67 -7.07 -9.23
N VAL A 335 9.28 -6.84 -10.50
CA VAL A 335 9.78 -5.68 -11.28
C VAL A 335 9.12 -4.36 -10.86
N GLY A 336 7.88 -4.40 -10.35
CA GLY A 336 7.18 -3.23 -9.81
C GLY A 336 7.72 -2.72 -8.45
N HIS A 337 8.54 -3.53 -7.77
CA HIS A 337 9.19 -3.21 -6.50
C HIS A 337 10.55 -2.50 -6.63
N VAL A 338 11.00 -2.23 -7.86
CA VAL A 338 12.27 -1.55 -8.13
C VAL A 338 12.14 -0.06 -7.79
N ASP A 339 12.99 0.41 -6.87
CA ASP A 339 13.11 1.83 -6.49
C ASP A 339 13.34 2.71 -7.72
N GLU A 340 12.92 3.98 -7.66
CA GLU A 340 13.05 4.93 -8.77
C GLU A 340 14.51 5.06 -9.25
N SER A 341 15.46 5.02 -8.30
CA SER A 341 16.90 5.04 -8.55
C SER A 341 17.42 3.79 -9.26
N ALA A 342 17.04 2.59 -8.79
CA ALA A 342 17.45 1.32 -9.38
C ALA A 342 16.84 1.14 -10.79
N ARG A 343 15.64 1.66 -11.01
CA ARG A 343 14.94 1.62 -12.29
C ARG A 343 15.67 2.39 -13.38
N GLU A 344 16.15 3.59 -13.07
CA GLU A 344 16.93 4.41 -14.00
C GLU A 344 18.23 3.71 -14.40
N VAL A 345 18.93 3.10 -13.45
CA VAL A 345 20.15 2.32 -13.71
C VAL A 345 19.86 1.12 -14.62
N ILE A 346 18.79 0.36 -14.33
CA ILE A 346 18.41 -0.81 -15.14
C ILE A 346 18.06 -0.40 -16.57
N LEU A 347 17.32 0.70 -16.78
CA LEU A 347 16.98 1.19 -18.11
C LEU A 347 18.22 1.60 -18.90
N VAL A 348 19.18 2.29 -18.27
CA VAL A 348 20.45 2.68 -18.90
C VAL A 348 21.25 1.45 -19.30
N VAL A 349 21.44 0.50 -18.38
CA VAL A 349 22.20 -0.74 -18.64
C VAL A 349 21.53 -1.56 -19.74
N ALA A 350 20.21 -1.72 -19.71
CA ALA A 350 19.48 -2.44 -20.74
C ALA A 350 19.64 -1.75 -22.11
N ALA A 351 19.44 -0.43 -22.19
CA ALA A 351 19.61 0.31 -23.44
C ALA A 351 21.04 0.18 -24.02
N LEU A 352 22.06 0.19 -23.17
CA LEU A 352 23.45 -0.06 -23.59
C LEU A 352 23.65 -1.48 -24.13
N ILE A 353 23.09 -2.49 -23.46
CA ILE A 353 23.14 -3.89 -23.92
C ILE A 353 22.41 -4.04 -25.27
N ALA A 354 21.23 -3.46 -25.42
CA ALA A 354 20.48 -3.49 -26.69
C ALA A 354 21.27 -2.82 -27.82
N THR A 355 21.89 -1.67 -27.54
CA THR A 355 22.69 -0.93 -28.53
C THR A 355 23.91 -1.72 -28.97
N THR A 356 24.69 -2.23 -28.02
CA THR A 356 25.92 -3.00 -28.29
C THR A 356 25.63 -4.29 -29.05
N THR A 357 24.59 -5.02 -28.69
CA THR A 357 24.18 -6.25 -29.39
C THR A 357 23.61 -5.99 -30.78
N TYR A 358 22.89 -4.87 -30.99
CA TYR A 358 22.43 -4.46 -32.32
C TYR A 358 23.62 -4.12 -33.24
N GLN A 359 24.61 -3.39 -32.73
CA GLN A 359 25.84 -3.08 -33.48
C GLN A 359 26.64 -4.34 -33.81
N ALA A 360 26.72 -5.28 -32.86
CA ALA A 360 27.42 -6.56 -33.06
C ALA A 360 26.71 -7.46 -34.09
N ALA A 361 25.39 -7.33 -34.28
CA ALA A 361 24.69 -7.99 -35.38
C ALA A 361 25.09 -7.36 -36.71
N LEU A 362 25.01 -6.03 -36.85
CA LEU A 362 25.40 -5.35 -38.10
C LEU A 362 26.83 -5.67 -38.54
N THR A 363 27.75 -5.80 -37.58
CA THR A 363 29.17 -6.08 -37.84
C THR A 363 29.57 -7.37 -37.11
N PRO A 364 29.29 -8.54 -37.70
CA PRO A 364 29.63 -9.81 -37.06
C PRO A 364 31.16 -9.95 -36.93
N PRO A 365 31.64 -10.72 -35.94
CA PRO A 365 33.07 -10.93 -35.75
C PRO A 365 33.73 -11.44 -37.03
N GLY A 366 34.80 -10.75 -37.45
CA GLY A 366 35.48 -11.03 -38.71
C GLY A 366 34.98 -10.21 -39.90
N GLY A 367 33.83 -9.54 -39.81
CA GLY A 367 33.32 -8.63 -40.84
C GLY A 367 32.78 -9.33 -42.09
N TYR A 368 32.74 -8.58 -43.20
CA TYR A 368 32.25 -9.02 -44.49
C TYR A 368 33.37 -8.98 -45.52
N TRP A 369 33.32 -9.87 -46.51
CA TRP A 369 34.20 -9.82 -47.66
C TRP A 369 33.94 -8.55 -48.47
N ALA A 370 35.00 -7.80 -48.80
CA ALA A 370 34.91 -6.58 -49.60
C ALA A 370 34.85 -6.88 -51.11
N ASP A 371 35.45 -8.00 -51.52
CA ASP A 371 35.60 -8.46 -52.89
C ASP A 371 34.97 -9.84 -53.12
N SER A 372 34.88 -10.25 -54.38
CA SER A 372 34.35 -11.55 -54.77
C SER A 372 35.45 -12.36 -55.46
N SER A 373 35.75 -13.54 -54.92
CA SER A 373 36.72 -14.48 -55.50
C SER A 373 36.00 -15.66 -56.16
N PRO A 374 36.04 -15.79 -57.50
CA PRO A 374 35.44 -16.92 -58.20
C PRO A 374 36.20 -18.22 -57.89
N SER A 375 35.49 -19.35 -57.87
CA SER A 375 36.10 -20.66 -57.67
C SER A 375 37.17 -20.93 -58.73
N SER A 376 38.44 -20.99 -58.33
CA SER A 376 39.52 -21.42 -59.22
C SER A 376 39.27 -22.88 -59.63
N ASN A 377 39.21 -23.15 -60.94
CA ASN A 377 39.23 -24.51 -61.47
C ASN A 377 40.42 -25.30 -60.88
N PRO A 378 40.29 -26.59 -60.56
CA PRO A 378 41.35 -27.40 -59.94
C PRO A 378 42.46 -27.79 -60.94
N MET A 379 42.82 -26.90 -61.87
CA MET A 379 43.89 -27.13 -62.84
C MET A 379 44.73 -25.86 -63.01
N ALA A 380 45.48 -25.52 -61.97
CA ALA A 380 46.60 -24.59 -62.05
C ALA A 380 47.66 -24.99 -61.01
N ASN A 381 48.62 -25.79 -61.51
CA ASN A 381 50.05 -25.79 -61.24
C ASN A 381 50.60 -25.22 -59.90
N SER A 382 51.41 -26.10 -59.30
CA SER A 382 52.36 -25.91 -58.20
C SER A 382 52.94 -24.49 -58.05
N SER A 383 52.31 -23.69 -57.20
CA SER A 383 53.01 -22.74 -56.33
C SER A 383 52.20 -22.64 -55.04
N GLY A 384 52.86 -22.71 -53.88
CA GLY A 384 52.24 -22.90 -52.56
C GLY A 384 51.47 -21.70 -52.02
N ILE A 385 50.58 -21.12 -52.83
CA ILE A 385 49.64 -20.09 -52.41
C ILE A 385 48.37 -20.81 -51.94
N ALA A 386 48.00 -20.62 -50.68
CA ALA A 386 46.81 -21.21 -50.09
C ALA A 386 45.60 -20.91 -50.97
N VAL A 387 44.94 -21.96 -51.47
CA VAL A 387 43.70 -21.84 -52.25
C VAL A 387 42.65 -21.19 -51.36
N GLU A 388 42.41 -19.91 -51.58
CA GLU A 388 41.44 -19.13 -50.82
C GLU A 388 40.03 -19.64 -51.15
N LYS A 389 39.20 -19.86 -50.14
CA LYS A 389 37.85 -20.40 -50.34
C LYS A 389 37.04 -19.40 -51.17
N PRO A 390 36.24 -19.86 -52.15
CA PRO A 390 35.41 -18.98 -52.95
C PRO A 390 34.45 -18.20 -52.05
N HIS A 391 34.41 -16.89 -52.24
CA HIS A 391 33.61 -15.98 -51.44
C HIS A 391 33.05 -14.86 -52.32
N GLN A 392 31.94 -14.27 -51.87
CA GLN A 392 31.27 -13.18 -52.57
C GLN A 392 31.27 -11.95 -51.66
N ALA A 393 31.44 -10.78 -52.25
CA ALA A 393 31.36 -9.50 -51.55
C ALA A 393 30.02 -9.39 -50.80
N GLY A 394 30.09 -8.92 -49.57
CA GLY A 394 28.93 -8.82 -48.66
C GLY A 394 28.57 -10.12 -47.93
N ASN A 395 29.25 -11.25 -48.18
CA ASN A 395 29.10 -12.43 -47.33
C ASN A 395 29.94 -12.26 -46.04
N THR A 396 29.45 -12.80 -44.93
CA THR A 396 30.18 -12.81 -43.66
C THR A 396 31.42 -13.69 -43.74
N ILE A 397 32.53 -13.20 -43.17
CA ILE A 397 33.81 -13.92 -43.15
C ILE A 397 33.72 -15.13 -42.19
N LEU A 398 33.08 -14.93 -41.03
CA LEU A 398 32.80 -16.00 -40.08
C LEU A 398 31.65 -16.87 -40.59
N ASN A 399 31.87 -18.18 -40.74
CA ASN A 399 30.87 -19.13 -41.25
C ASN A 399 30.70 -20.37 -40.35
N GLY A 400 29.64 -21.14 -40.59
CA GLY A 400 29.42 -22.42 -39.94
C GLY A 400 28.96 -22.36 -38.47
N LYS A 401 29.49 -23.25 -37.62
CA LYS A 401 29.13 -23.36 -36.18
C LYS A 401 29.35 -22.08 -35.36
N PRO A 402 30.50 -21.37 -35.45
CA PRO A 402 30.75 -20.20 -34.60
C PRO A 402 29.83 -19.02 -34.92
N LEU A 403 29.52 -18.76 -36.20
CA LEU A 403 28.54 -17.74 -36.60
C LEU A 403 27.16 -18.02 -35.99
N ARG A 404 26.71 -19.29 -36.03
CA ARG A 404 25.40 -19.70 -35.46
C ARG A 404 25.35 -19.51 -33.95
N LEU A 405 26.43 -19.85 -33.24
CA LEU A 405 26.48 -19.69 -31.79
C LEU A 405 26.47 -18.21 -31.41
N PHE A 406 27.28 -17.39 -32.10
CA PHE A 406 27.30 -15.95 -31.92
C PHE A 406 25.91 -15.33 -32.14
N ALA A 407 25.29 -15.58 -33.29
CA ALA A 407 23.99 -15.00 -33.60
C ALA A 407 22.90 -15.39 -32.61
N ARG A 408 22.86 -16.66 -32.16
CA ARG A 408 21.88 -17.08 -31.14
C ARG A 408 22.06 -16.32 -29.84
N LEU A 409 23.28 -16.31 -29.29
CA LEU A 409 23.56 -15.65 -28.01
C LEU A 409 23.32 -14.15 -28.09
N ASN A 410 23.76 -13.51 -29.20
CA ASN A 410 23.54 -12.09 -29.43
C ASN A 410 22.04 -11.74 -29.50
N SER A 411 21.25 -12.55 -30.21
CA SER A 411 19.79 -12.40 -30.27
C SER A 411 19.12 -12.58 -28.92
N PHE A 412 19.50 -13.59 -28.13
CA PHE A 412 18.96 -13.79 -26.78
C PHE A 412 19.20 -12.55 -25.90
N THR A 413 20.43 -12.05 -25.87
CA THR A 413 20.80 -10.89 -25.06
C THR A 413 20.05 -9.63 -25.50
N PHE A 414 19.90 -9.42 -26.81
CA PHE A 414 19.15 -8.29 -27.36
C PHE A 414 17.66 -8.35 -26.96
N PHE A 415 16.99 -9.49 -27.17
CA PHE A 415 15.56 -9.62 -26.83
C PHE A 415 15.29 -9.58 -25.34
N ILE A 416 16.17 -10.13 -24.49
CA ILE A 416 16.07 -9.99 -23.03
C ILE A 416 16.12 -8.51 -22.65
N SER A 417 17.05 -7.74 -23.21
CA SER A 417 17.15 -6.31 -22.95
C SER A 417 15.88 -5.54 -23.36
N ILE A 418 15.35 -5.81 -24.56
CA ILE A 418 14.11 -5.19 -25.06
C ILE A 418 12.90 -5.52 -24.17
N ILE A 419 12.81 -6.76 -23.67
CA ILE A 419 11.75 -7.18 -22.72
C ILE A 419 11.91 -6.44 -21.39
N THR A 420 13.13 -6.34 -20.87
CA THR A 420 13.42 -5.59 -19.64
C THR A 420 13.03 -4.11 -19.77
N ILE A 421 13.38 -3.45 -20.88
CA ILE A 421 12.98 -2.06 -21.15
C ILE A 421 11.46 -1.94 -21.20
N SER A 422 10.78 -2.87 -21.90
CA SER A 422 9.33 -2.87 -22.04
C SER A 422 8.62 -3.01 -20.69
N ILE A 423 9.01 -3.97 -19.85
CA ILE A 423 8.36 -4.20 -18.55
C ILE A 423 8.61 -3.01 -17.60
N THR A 424 9.83 -2.48 -17.60
CA THR A 424 10.22 -1.36 -16.74
C THR A 424 9.55 -0.04 -17.13
N ALA A 425 9.14 0.11 -18.40
CA ALA A 425 8.43 1.28 -18.90
C ALA A 425 6.92 1.33 -18.54
N ILE A 426 6.33 0.22 -18.08
CA ILE A 426 4.89 0.11 -17.75
C ILE A 426 4.42 1.15 -16.71
N PRO A 427 5.13 1.39 -15.60
CA PRO A 427 4.68 2.31 -14.55
C PRO A 427 4.83 3.80 -14.92
N LEU A 428 5.75 4.13 -15.82
CA LEU A 428 6.17 5.52 -16.09
C LEU A 428 5.15 6.32 -16.92
N LEU A 429 4.32 5.65 -17.73
CA LEU A 429 3.60 6.36 -18.78
C LEU A 429 2.18 5.80 -19.00
N PRO A 430 1.13 6.52 -18.58
CA PRO A 430 -0.27 6.13 -18.80
C PRO A 430 -0.71 6.12 -20.28
N ARG A 431 0.08 6.68 -21.21
CA ARG A 431 -0.25 6.84 -22.64
C ARG A 431 0.90 6.36 -23.54
N THR A 432 1.14 5.05 -23.62
CA THR A 432 2.39 4.51 -24.22
C THR A 432 2.27 3.44 -25.27
N LEU A 433 1.07 3.18 -25.80
CA LEU A 433 0.96 2.34 -26.99
C LEU A 433 1.99 2.69 -28.10
N PRO A 434 2.30 3.98 -28.37
CA PRO A 434 3.34 4.35 -29.33
C PRO A 434 4.77 3.91 -28.94
N VAL A 435 5.14 3.99 -27.66
CA VAL A 435 6.50 3.64 -27.19
C VAL A 435 6.73 2.14 -27.28
N TYR A 436 5.72 1.33 -26.94
CA TYR A 436 5.81 -0.13 -27.14
C TYR A 436 5.93 -0.48 -28.62
N LEU A 437 5.15 0.17 -29.50
CA LEU A 437 5.27 -0.02 -30.95
C LEU A 437 6.67 0.31 -31.46
N LEU A 438 7.29 1.39 -30.97
CA LEU A 438 8.67 1.74 -31.32
C LEU A 438 9.67 0.69 -30.83
N ILE A 439 9.57 0.26 -29.57
CA ILE A 439 10.47 -0.75 -28.98
C ILE A 439 10.40 -2.06 -29.78
N TYR A 440 9.20 -2.53 -30.12
CA TYR A 440 9.03 -3.75 -30.91
C TYR A 440 9.37 -3.57 -32.39
N SER A 441 9.26 -2.36 -32.93
CA SER A 441 9.77 -2.04 -34.28
C SER A 441 11.29 -2.20 -34.35
N VAL A 442 12.03 -1.75 -33.33
CA VAL A 442 13.47 -2.01 -33.22
C VAL A 442 13.76 -3.51 -33.12
N GLY A 443 12.93 -4.25 -32.36
CA GLY A 443 12.99 -5.71 -32.28
C GLY A 443 12.81 -6.42 -33.62
N PHE A 444 11.84 -5.98 -34.41
CA PHE A 444 11.58 -6.52 -35.76
C PHE A 444 12.71 -6.18 -36.73
N SER A 445 13.25 -4.95 -36.66
CA SER A 445 14.40 -4.55 -37.47
C SER A 445 15.62 -5.44 -37.19
N PHE A 446 15.93 -5.72 -35.92
CA PHE A 446 17.02 -6.62 -35.55
C PHE A 446 16.81 -8.05 -36.11
N PHE A 447 15.58 -8.57 -36.03
CA PHE A 447 15.23 -9.85 -36.63
C PHE A 447 15.46 -9.87 -38.14
N ALA A 448 15.10 -8.80 -38.85
CA ALA A 448 15.33 -8.66 -40.28
C ALA A 448 16.84 -8.62 -40.62
N THR A 449 17.65 -7.92 -39.82
CA THR A 449 19.12 -7.89 -39.99
C THR A 449 19.70 -9.30 -39.90
N VAL A 450 19.41 -10.02 -38.81
CA VAL A 450 19.86 -11.41 -38.63
C VAL A 450 19.33 -12.32 -39.74
N TYR A 451 18.10 -12.10 -40.22
CA TYR A 451 17.56 -12.86 -41.35
C TYR A 451 18.44 -12.72 -42.59
N THR A 452 18.81 -11.49 -42.96
CA THR A 452 19.59 -11.23 -44.19
C THR A 452 20.98 -11.87 -44.17
N GLU A 453 21.65 -11.91 -43.02
CA GLU A 453 22.99 -12.51 -42.86
C GLU A 453 23.01 -14.01 -43.15
N PHE A 454 21.97 -14.76 -42.77
CA PHE A 454 21.98 -16.22 -42.88
C PHE A 454 21.41 -16.76 -44.19
N THR A 455 20.82 -15.93 -45.06
CA THR A 455 20.19 -16.36 -46.33
C THR A 455 21.13 -17.13 -47.27
N LYS A 456 22.45 -16.97 -47.12
CA LYS A 456 23.44 -17.60 -48.01
C LYS A 456 24.21 -18.80 -47.41
N SER A 457 24.08 -19.12 -46.12
CA SER A 457 25.08 -19.99 -45.45
C SER A 457 24.68 -21.44 -45.12
N ASP A 458 23.41 -21.84 -45.06
CA ASP A 458 22.98 -23.25 -44.94
C ASP A 458 21.47 -23.29 -44.64
N SER A 459 20.68 -24.03 -45.42
CA SER A 459 19.20 -24.02 -45.33
C SER A 459 18.65 -24.49 -43.98
N HIS A 460 19.26 -25.52 -43.36
CA HIS A 460 18.80 -26.06 -42.08
C HIS A 460 19.21 -25.20 -40.86
N ALA A 461 20.35 -24.53 -40.94
CA ALA A 461 20.85 -23.63 -39.90
C ALA A 461 20.05 -22.33 -39.81
N LEU A 462 19.64 -21.82 -40.98
CA LEU A 462 18.80 -20.64 -41.15
C LEU A 462 17.46 -20.81 -40.41
N ASN A 463 16.76 -21.92 -40.69
CA ASN A 463 15.44 -22.19 -40.09
C ASN A 463 15.49 -22.29 -38.56
N SER A 464 16.50 -22.96 -37.99
CA SER A 464 16.62 -23.11 -36.53
C SER A 464 16.83 -21.77 -35.81
N THR A 465 17.67 -20.90 -36.34
CA THR A 465 17.98 -19.59 -35.71
C THR A 465 16.82 -18.61 -35.87
N GLN A 466 16.12 -18.66 -37.01
CA GLN A 466 14.91 -17.87 -37.27
C GLN A 466 13.76 -18.23 -36.32
N ILE A 467 13.50 -19.53 -36.11
CA ILE A 467 12.45 -19.98 -35.20
C ILE A 467 12.71 -19.45 -33.78
N VAL A 468 13.96 -19.53 -33.31
CA VAL A 468 14.33 -19.02 -31.97
C VAL A 468 14.09 -17.51 -31.86
N CYS A 469 14.52 -16.72 -32.84
CA CYS A 469 14.33 -15.27 -32.80
C CYS A 469 12.86 -14.86 -32.91
N ALA A 470 12.07 -15.57 -33.73
CA ALA A 470 10.64 -15.33 -33.86
C ALA A 470 9.89 -15.67 -32.56
N LEU A 471 10.24 -16.78 -31.90
CA LEU A 471 9.66 -17.16 -30.60
C LEU A 471 10.02 -16.15 -29.50
N LEU A 472 11.26 -15.64 -29.48
CA LEU A 472 11.67 -14.60 -28.54
C LEU A 472 10.92 -13.28 -28.73
N LEU A 473 10.76 -12.85 -29.99
CA LEU A 473 10.03 -11.63 -30.34
C LEU A 473 8.53 -11.76 -29.97
N ALA A 474 7.89 -12.88 -30.35
CA ALA A 474 6.48 -13.12 -30.05
C ALA A 474 6.23 -13.30 -28.54
N GLY A 475 7.09 -14.06 -27.86
CA GLY A 475 7.03 -14.25 -26.41
C GLY A 475 7.22 -12.94 -25.66
N GLY A 476 8.18 -12.12 -26.07
CA GLY A 476 8.41 -10.79 -25.51
C GLY A 476 7.21 -9.88 -25.66
N MET A 477 6.58 -9.84 -26.85
CA MET A 477 5.33 -9.09 -27.07
C MET A 477 4.19 -9.57 -26.17
N ALA A 478 4.01 -10.88 -26.05
CA ALA A 478 2.96 -11.46 -25.21
C ALA A 478 3.16 -11.14 -23.72
N ILE A 479 4.40 -11.23 -23.21
CA ILE A 479 4.73 -10.91 -21.82
C ILE A 479 4.47 -9.44 -21.51
N SER A 480 4.93 -8.51 -22.35
CA SER A 480 4.69 -7.08 -22.13
C SER A 480 3.22 -6.71 -22.27
N MET A 481 2.49 -7.28 -23.23
CA MET A 481 1.06 -7.05 -23.39
C MET A 481 0.27 -7.54 -22.17
N CYS A 482 0.58 -8.74 -21.67
CA CYS A 482 -0.07 -9.29 -20.49
C CYS A 482 0.25 -8.48 -19.22
N SER A 483 1.50 -8.03 -19.09
CA SER A 483 1.94 -7.14 -18.00
C SER A 483 1.26 -5.76 -18.06
N TRP A 484 1.08 -5.20 -19.25
CA TRP A 484 0.34 -3.94 -19.43
C TRP A 484 -1.15 -4.10 -19.15
N LEU A 485 -1.78 -5.18 -19.62
CA LEU A 485 -3.20 -5.45 -19.38
C LEU A 485 -3.48 -5.61 -17.88
N THR A 486 -2.67 -6.40 -17.17
CA THR A 486 -2.77 -6.58 -15.71
C THR A 486 -2.59 -5.25 -14.96
N TYR A 487 -1.55 -4.47 -15.29
CA TYR A 487 -1.34 -3.14 -14.71
C TYR A 487 -2.50 -2.17 -14.99
N SER A 488 -3.00 -2.12 -16.24
CA SER A 488 -4.10 -1.24 -16.63
C SER A 488 -5.43 -1.62 -15.99
N SER A 489 -5.64 -2.92 -15.74
CA SER A 489 -6.80 -3.44 -15.02
C SER A 489 -6.72 -3.08 -13.53
N LEU A 490 -5.56 -3.26 -12.91
CA LEU A 490 -5.30 -2.88 -11.52
C LEU A 490 -5.57 -1.38 -11.31
N ARG A 491 -5.05 -0.53 -12.22
CA ARG A 491 -5.28 0.93 -12.18
C ARG A 491 -6.73 1.31 -12.39
N ARG A 492 -7.44 0.68 -13.35
CA ARG A 492 -8.86 0.95 -13.61
C ARG A 492 -9.79 0.48 -12.50
N GLN A 493 -9.44 -0.59 -11.78
CA GLN A 493 -10.19 -1.03 -10.59
C GLN A 493 -10.01 -0.10 -9.40
N ILE A 494 -8.84 0.56 -9.28
CA ILE A 494 -8.57 1.58 -8.25
C ILE A 494 -9.33 2.90 -8.55
N ASP A 495 -9.52 3.25 -9.83
CA ASP A 495 -10.29 4.42 -10.28
C ASP A 495 -11.82 4.29 -10.11
N ALA A 496 -12.32 3.20 -9.53
CA ALA A 496 -13.76 2.94 -9.34
C ALA A 496 -14.46 3.89 -8.34
N THR A 497 -13.72 4.78 -7.66
CA THR A 497 -14.27 5.86 -6.82
C THR A 497 -14.74 7.10 -7.61
N GLY A 498 -14.68 7.08 -8.94
CA GLY A 498 -15.35 8.10 -9.75
C GLY A 498 -14.74 9.50 -9.64
N ARG A 499 -13.40 9.61 -9.50
CA ARG A 499 -12.68 10.87 -9.76
C ARG A 499 -11.61 10.64 -10.81
N ARG A 500 -11.53 11.57 -11.78
CA ARG A 500 -10.39 11.66 -12.69
C ARG A 500 -9.13 11.81 -11.84
N VAL A 501 -8.26 10.80 -11.83
CA VAL A 501 -6.87 10.97 -11.43
C VAL A 501 -6.20 11.80 -12.53
N GLY A 502 -6.38 13.11 -12.44
CA GLY A 502 -5.50 14.07 -13.11
C GLY A 502 -4.08 13.83 -12.61
N ASN A 503 -3.14 13.75 -13.55
CA ASN A 503 -1.75 13.44 -13.27
C ASN A 503 -1.19 14.30 -12.14
N PHE A 504 -0.56 13.65 -11.15
CA PHE A 504 0.19 14.26 -10.04
C PHE A 504 1.30 15.24 -10.46
N ARG A 505 1.51 15.47 -11.76
CA ARG A 505 2.45 16.44 -12.31
C ARG A 505 1.90 17.88 -12.30
N GLU A 506 0.59 18.10 -12.29
CA GLU A 506 0.03 19.47 -12.33
C GLU A 506 0.02 20.19 -10.97
N LEU A 507 0.28 19.48 -9.86
CA LEU A 507 0.38 20.08 -8.51
C LEU A 507 1.80 20.47 -8.10
N LYS A 508 2.83 20.08 -8.87
CA LYS A 508 4.23 20.46 -8.60
C LYS A 508 4.62 21.82 -9.20
N ASP A 509 3.82 22.33 -10.15
CA ASP A 509 4.11 23.56 -10.88
C ASP A 509 3.30 24.80 -10.42
N ARG A 510 2.65 24.72 -9.25
CA ARG A 510 2.12 25.91 -8.56
C ARG A 510 2.95 26.18 -7.31
N LYS A 511 4.10 26.81 -7.53
CA LYS A 511 4.75 27.67 -6.53
C LYS A 511 4.05 29.02 -6.49
#